data_AF-A0AAN8U5T2-F1
#
_entry.id   AF-A0AAN8U5T2-F1
#
_cell.length_a   1.000
_cell.length_b   1.000
_cell.length_c   1.000
_cell.angle_alpha   90.00
_cell.angle_beta   90.00
_cell.angle_gamma   90.00
#
_symmetry.space_group_name_H-M   'P 1'
#
loop_
_entity.id
_entity.type
_entity.pdbx_description
1 polymer ?
#
loop_
_entity_poly.entity_id
_entity_poly.type
_entity_poly.pdbx_seq_one_letter_code
_entity_poly.pdbx_strand_id
1 'polypeptide(L)'
;MNSVEENSFHDLVPSPTSEQSYNDSALEGVAANFKLLLKLIQDHKDACNKQNTDGLRMLRVATMMTIVDNVRTRIKKCQSCGDKRSSESKLRRCYTDVKLTNNVRKEKKKDEAMIDEKERLKRQLNASLVARKRLEVMCWSLGKEKEIMAAELSKKVHEVNEMEDLINELKDKNECLVERLHEGSKEKQEIKVEKNKALSEQLLRSLDGYRSMKRKWKNAHEENMKMHATLEEMGHKIESGIHLFRQQISSVEEIIELEHVIESLEMQIAKHL
;
A
#
# COMPACT_ATOMS: atom_id res chain seq x y z
N MET A 1 41.55 -32.79 -25.25
CA MET A 1 40.41 -31.96 -25.69
C MET A 1 39.87 -31.21 -24.48
N ASN A 2 39.94 -29.91 -24.28
CA ASN A 2 40.61 -28.75 -24.89
C ASN A 2 40.74 -27.75 -23.71
N SER A 3 41.96 -27.40 -23.32
CA SER A 3 42.56 -26.06 -23.49
C SER A 3 42.00 -25.01 -22.53
N VAL A 4 42.68 -24.89 -21.38
CA VAL A 4 42.73 -23.68 -20.55
C VAL A 4 43.79 -22.78 -21.18
N GLU A 5 43.40 -21.64 -21.73
CA GLU A 5 44.34 -20.59 -22.13
C GLU A 5 44.59 -19.67 -20.94
N GLU A 6 45.74 -19.90 -20.31
CA GLU A 6 46.49 -18.87 -19.59
C GLU A 6 47.03 -17.87 -20.61
N ASN A 7 46.71 -16.59 -20.44
CA ASN A 7 47.53 -15.51 -20.98
C ASN A 7 47.87 -14.54 -19.85
N SER A 8 49.17 -14.51 -19.55
CA SER A 8 49.86 -13.59 -18.67
C SER A 8 50.27 -12.31 -19.42
N PHE A 9 50.90 -11.38 -18.69
CA PHE A 9 51.48 -10.08 -19.09
C PHE A 9 50.49 -8.90 -19.10
N HIS A 10 50.73 -7.77 -18.41
CA HIS A 10 52.01 -7.12 -18.19
C HIS A 10 52.02 -6.35 -16.86
N ASP A 11 53.16 -6.48 -16.19
CA ASP A 11 53.66 -5.65 -15.10
C ASP A 11 53.70 -4.16 -15.51
N LEU A 12 53.01 -3.30 -14.77
CA LEU A 12 53.16 -1.85 -14.85
C LEU A 12 53.31 -1.29 -13.44
N VAL A 13 54.58 -1.13 -13.06
CA VAL A 13 55.09 -0.27 -12.00
C VAL A 13 54.34 1.09 -12.00
N PRO A 14 53.78 1.53 -10.87
CA PRO A 14 53.23 2.88 -10.77
C PRO A 14 54.39 3.87 -10.64
N SER A 15 54.60 4.71 -11.66
CA SER A 15 55.46 5.90 -11.52
C SER A 15 54.75 6.97 -10.66
N PRO A 16 55.46 7.64 -9.74
CA PRO A 16 54.87 8.47 -8.72
C PRO A 16 54.50 9.81 -9.34
N THR A 17 53.20 10.01 -9.57
CA THR A 17 52.71 11.31 -10.01
C THR A 17 51.91 11.93 -8.87
N SER A 18 52.58 12.85 -8.18
CA SER A 18 52.01 13.96 -7.42
C SER A 18 50.85 13.60 -6.50
N GLU A 19 51.17 13.41 -5.22
CA GLU A 19 50.24 13.53 -4.10
C GLU A 19 49.32 14.74 -4.29
N GLN A 20 48.10 14.48 -4.74
CA GLN A 20 46.99 15.39 -4.58
C GLN A 20 46.23 14.87 -3.35
N SER A 21 46.71 15.26 -2.17
CA SER A 21 46.06 14.98 -0.89
C SER A 21 44.73 15.75 -0.79
N TYR A 22 43.75 15.32 -1.58
CA TYR A 22 42.38 15.77 -1.46
C TYR A 22 41.80 15.17 -0.18
N ASN A 23 41.97 15.86 0.96
CA ASN A 23 41.22 15.69 2.21
C ASN A 23 40.73 14.25 2.50
N ASP A 24 41.59 13.25 2.35
CA ASP A 24 41.18 11.85 2.41
C ASP A 24 40.62 11.53 3.81
N SER A 25 41.19 12.16 4.85
CA SER A 25 40.72 12.07 6.24
C SER A 25 39.29 12.61 6.47
N ALA A 26 38.81 13.56 5.66
CA ALA A 26 37.44 14.08 5.79
C ALA A 26 36.43 13.17 5.11
N LEU A 27 36.81 12.58 3.98
CA LEU A 27 36.01 11.60 3.23
C LEU A 27 35.99 10.24 3.94
N GLU A 28 37.09 9.85 4.58
CA GLU A 28 37.22 8.67 5.43
C GLU A 28 36.21 8.71 6.59
N GLY A 29 36.06 9.88 7.24
CA GLY A 29 35.05 10.07 8.28
C GLY A 29 33.61 10.00 7.76
N VAL A 30 33.37 10.34 6.49
CA VAL A 30 32.06 10.15 5.84
C VAL A 30 31.83 8.67 5.52
N ALA A 31 32.84 7.97 5.01
CA ALA A 31 32.77 6.54 4.72
C ALA A 31 32.55 5.69 5.99
N ALA A 32 33.21 6.02 7.10
CA ALA A 32 33.00 5.38 8.40
C ALA A 32 31.55 5.55 8.90
N ASN A 33 30.98 6.74 8.73
CA ASN A 33 29.58 7.00 9.09
C ASN A 33 28.59 6.20 8.23
N PHE A 34 28.85 6.06 6.93
CA PHE A 34 28.02 5.21 6.06
C PHE A 34 28.09 3.73 6.45
N LYS A 35 29.29 3.21 6.78
CA LYS A 35 29.45 1.84 7.30
C LYS A 35 28.65 1.62 8.59
N LEU A 36 28.69 2.57 9.52
CA LEU A 36 27.93 2.52 10.77
C LEU A 36 26.42 2.56 10.51
N LEU A 37 25.96 3.41 9.59
CA LEU A 37 24.55 3.52 9.21
C LEU A 37 24.02 2.22 8.60
N LEU A 38 24.78 1.60 7.68
CA LEU A 38 24.42 0.32 7.09
C LEU A 38 24.31 -0.79 8.14
N LYS A 39 25.23 -0.83 9.11
CA LYS A 39 25.17 -1.77 10.23
C LYS A 39 23.93 -1.55 11.09
N LEU A 40 23.62 -0.31 11.45
CA LEU A 40 22.42 0.05 12.21
C LEU A 40 21.12 -0.32 11.47
N ILE A 41 21.08 -0.14 10.14
CA ILE A 41 19.91 -0.49 9.32
C ILE A 41 19.70 -2.02 9.34
N GLN A 42 20.79 -2.79 9.22
CA GLN A 42 20.74 -4.23 9.33
C GLN A 42 20.26 -4.68 10.73
N ASP A 43 20.84 -4.12 11.80
CA ASP A 43 20.45 -4.43 13.18
C ASP A 43 18.98 -4.05 13.45
N HIS A 44 18.49 -2.96 12.87
CA HIS A 44 17.10 -2.52 12.95
C HIS A 44 16.16 -3.46 12.20
N LYS A 45 16.53 -3.89 10.98
CA LYS A 45 15.78 -4.87 10.18
C LYS A 45 15.62 -6.19 10.94
N ASP A 46 16.69 -6.68 11.56
CA ASP A 46 16.67 -7.94 12.32
C ASP A 46 15.84 -7.85 13.61
N ALA A 47 15.73 -6.65 14.21
CA ALA A 47 14.88 -6.40 15.38
C ALA A 47 13.41 -6.08 15.04
N CYS A 48 13.10 -5.61 13.82
CA CYS A 48 11.72 -5.45 13.36
C CYS A 48 10.97 -6.79 13.33
N ASN A 49 11.68 -7.90 13.11
CA ASN A 49 11.14 -9.25 13.08
C ASN A 49 10.81 -9.83 14.48
N LYS A 50 11.15 -9.13 15.57
CA LYS A 50 10.89 -9.55 16.97
C LYS A 50 9.97 -8.53 17.64
N GLN A 51 8.74 -8.92 17.96
CA GLN A 51 7.56 -8.04 18.08
C GLN A 51 7.45 -7.14 19.34
N ASN A 52 8.49 -7.02 20.19
CA ASN A 52 8.32 -6.46 21.55
C ASN A 52 9.26 -5.29 21.97
N THR A 53 9.80 -4.46 21.07
CA THR A 53 10.76 -3.39 21.49
C THR A 53 10.64 -2.05 20.76
N ASP A 54 9.52 -1.35 20.91
CA ASP A 54 9.32 -0.04 20.27
C ASP A 54 10.26 1.07 20.79
N GLY A 55 10.64 1.06 22.07
CA GLY A 55 11.60 2.04 22.61
C GLY A 55 13.01 1.90 22.05
N LEU A 56 13.50 0.67 21.84
CA LEU A 56 14.82 0.42 21.23
C LEU A 56 14.82 0.69 19.73
N ARG A 57 13.68 0.49 19.05
CA ARG A 57 13.50 0.87 17.64
C ARG A 57 13.60 2.39 17.47
N MET A 58 12.88 3.14 18.29
CA MET A 58 12.94 4.60 18.26
C MET A 58 14.35 5.13 18.56
N LEU A 59 15.07 4.54 19.51
CA LEU A 59 16.46 4.89 19.81
C LEU A 59 17.40 4.65 18.63
N ARG A 60 17.22 3.52 17.92
CA ARG A 60 18.02 3.19 16.72
C ARG A 60 17.73 4.16 15.57
N VAL A 61 16.47 4.48 15.32
CA VAL A 61 16.08 5.47 14.30
C VAL A 61 16.64 6.86 14.65
N ALA A 62 16.58 7.28 15.91
CA ALA A 62 17.20 8.54 16.36
C ALA A 62 18.72 8.56 16.14
N THR A 63 19.38 7.42 16.36
CA THR A 63 20.82 7.25 16.13
C THR A 63 21.16 7.33 14.63
N MET A 64 20.37 6.67 13.77
CA MET A 64 20.50 6.75 12.31
C MET A 64 20.37 8.19 11.82
N MET A 65 19.37 8.92 12.31
CA MET A 65 19.13 10.32 11.95
C MET A 65 20.34 11.21 12.30
N THR A 66 20.90 11.01 13.50
CA THR A 66 22.09 11.74 13.96
C THR A 66 23.32 11.47 13.08
N ILE A 67 23.49 10.22 12.60
CA ILE A 67 24.57 9.87 11.67
C ILE A 67 24.37 10.56 10.31
N VAL A 68 23.15 10.60 9.80
CA VAL A 68 22.81 11.29 8.54
C VAL A 68 23.10 12.79 8.64
N ASP A 69 22.75 13.44 9.74
CA ASP A 69 23.04 14.86 9.94
C ASP A 69 24.55 15.15 10.07
N ASN A 70 25.30 14.24 10.69
CA ASN A 70 26.76 14.33 10.73
C ASN A 70 27.39 14.20 9.33
N VAL A 71 26.91 13.26 8.51
CA VAL A 71 27.35 13.09 7.11
C VAL A 71 27.03 14.34 6.31
N ARG A 72 25.80 14.84 6.40
CA ARG A 72 25.36 16.08 5.73
C ARG A 72 26.25 17.27 6.09
N THR A 73 26.56 17.44 7.38
CA THR A 73 27.40 18.53 7.88
C THR A 73 28.84 18.42 7.35
N ARG A 74 29.41 17.21 7.33
CA ARG A 74 30.76 16.97 6.80
C ARG A 74 30.84 17.17 5.29
N ILE A 75 29.87 16.67 4.53
CA ILE A 75 29.80 16.88 3.07
C ILE A 75 29.68 18.37 2.74
N LYS A 76 28.80 19.11 3.43
CA LYS A 76 28.65 20.56 3.25
C LYS A 76 29.95 21.32 3.54
N LYS A 77 30.67 20.92 4.59
CA LYS A 77 31.99 21.49 4.93
C LYS A 77 33.02 21.23 3.82
N CYS A 78 33.05 20.01 3.27
CA CYS A 78 33.94 19.64 2.16
C CYS A 78 33.61 20.38 0.85
N GLN A 79 32.34 20.63 0.56
CA GLN A 79 31.91 21.39 -0.63
C GLN A 79 32.24 22.90 -0.53
N SER A 80 32.15 23.49 0.67
CA SER A 80 32.42 24.92 0.90
C SER A 80 33.90 25.34 0.78
N CYS A 81 34.84 24.38 0.72
CA CYS A 81 36.26 24.65 0.50
C CYS A 81 36.64 24.85 -0.99
N GLY A 82 35.76 24.51 -1.94
CA GLY A 82 36.02 24.63 -3.38
C GLY A 82 35.65 25.99 -3.99
N ASP A 83 34.82 26.79 -3.33
CA ASP A 83 34.12 27.93 -3.96
C ASP A 83 34.84 29.29 -3.87
N LYS A 84 35.90 29.38 -3.06
CA LYS A 84 36.61 30.66 -2.85
C LYS A 84 37.68 30.99 -3.90
N ARG A 85 38.08 30.05 -4.77
CA ARG A 85 39.10 30.30 -5.82
C ARG A 85 38.55 30.48 -7.23
N SER A 86 37.30 30.11 -7.49
CA SER A 86 36.68 30.14 -8.83
C SER A 86 35.85 31.40 -9.11
N SER A 87 35.42 32.12 -8.06
CA SER A 87 34.55 33.30 -8.17
C SER A 87 35.32 34.60 -8.43
N GLU A 88 36.58 34.70 -8.00
CA GLU A 88 37.39 35.93 -8.17
C GLU A 88 38.14 35.98 -9.53
N SER A 89 38.27 34.84 -10.21
CA SER A 89 39.04 34.71 -11.46
C SER A 89 38.21 34.78 -12.75
N LYS A 90 36.87 34.82 -12.68
CA LYS A 90 35.97 34.76 -13.85
C LYS A 90 35.31 36.10 -14.26
N LEU A 91 35.68 37.22 -13.64
CA LEU A 91 35.18 38.56 -14.02
C LEU A 91 36.25 39.52 -14.58
N ARG A 92 37.42 39.04 -15.01
CA ARG A 92 38.30 39.83 -15.89
C ARG A 92 37.96 39.58 -17.35
N ARG A 93 36.78 40.06 -17.73
CA ARG A 93 36.33 40.16 -19.12
C ARG A 93 37.19 41.20 -19.82
N CYS A 94 37.86 40.76 -20.87
CA CYS A 94 38.74 41.50 -21.76
C CYS A 94 38.22 42.90 -22.11
N TYR A 95 38.81 43.94 -21.52
CA TYR A 95 38.97 45.26 -22.13
C TYR A 95 40.28 45.84 -21.59
N THR A 96 41.39 45.56 -22.27
CA THR A 96 42.52 46.47 -22.27
C THR A 96 42.52 47.14 -23.62
N ASP A 97 42.05 48.38 -23.61
CA ASP A 97 42.11 49.34 -24.68
C ASP A 97 43.47 49.31 -25.38
N VAL A 98 43.43 49.23 -26.70
CA VAL A 98 44.59 49.53 -27.53
C VAL A 98 44.89 51.01 -27.34
N LYS A 99 45.76 51.35 -26.38
CA LYS A 99 46.39 52.66 -26.34
C LYS A 99 47.22 52.81 -27.61
N LEU A 100 46.69 53.56 -28.59
CA LEU A 100 47.50 54.20 -29.61
C LEU A 100 48.45 55.17 -28.90
N THR A 101 49.67 54.73 -28.61
CA THR A 101 50.78 55.63 -28.32
C THR A 101 51.25 56.25 -29.63
N ASN A 102 50.63 57.38 -29.97
CA ASN A 102 51.22 58.35 -30.90
C ASN A 102 52.52 58.88 -30.28
N ASN A 103 53.66 58.36 -30.73
CA ASN A 103 54.94 59.00 -30.49
C ASN A 103 55.39 59.73 -31.75
N VAL A 104 55.39 61.06 -31.61
CA VAL A 104 55.92 62.05 -32.53
C VAL A 104 57.45 61.92 -32.66
N ARG A 105 57.89 61.82 -33.93
CA ARG A 105 59.10 62.40 -34.55
C ARG A 105 60.45 62.19 -33.85
N LYS A 106 61.35 61.47 -34.55
CA LYS A 106 62.72 61.94 -34.83
C LYS A 106 63.24 61.27 -36.10
N GLU A 107 63.29 62.03 -37.19
CA GLU A 107 64.09 61.69 -38.36
C GLU A 107 65.55 61.53 -37.94
N LYS A 108 66.09 60.32 -38.06
CA LYS A 108 67.49 60.04 -38.41
C LYS A 108 67.68 58.52 -38.60
N LYS A 109 68.32 58.17 -39.73
CA LYS A 109 68.83 56.85 -40.17
C LYS A 109 67.79 55.85 -40.72
N LYS A 110 67.72 55.76 -42.05
CA LYS A 110 66.86 54.84 -42.82
C LYS A 110 67.25 53.35 -42.71
N ASP A 111 68.48 53.01 -42.32
CA ASP A 111 68.93 51.61 -42.26
C ASP A 111 68.60 50.88 -40.96
N GLU A 112 68.45 51.57 -39.82
CA GLU A 112 68.09 50.93 -38.53
C GLU A 112 66.57 50.69 -38.42
N ALA A 113 65.74 51.60 -38.95
CA ALA A 113 64.27 51.49 -38.91
C ALA A 113 63.74 50.32 -39.77
N MET A 114 64.41 50.01 -40.89
CA MET A 114 64.01 48.91 -41.78
C MET A 114 64.34 47.53 -41.17
N ILE A 115 65.40 47.45 -40.35
CA ILE A 115 65.78 46.23 -39.60
C ILE A 115 64.78 45.96 -38.47
N ASP A 116 64.38 47.00 -37.72
CA ASP A 116 63.36 46.89 -36.66
C ASP A 116 61.99 46.49 -37.22
N GLU A 117 61.57 47.04 -38.36
CA GLU A 117 60.32 46.64 -39.00
C GLU A 117 60.33 45.20 -39.51
N LYS A 118 61.46 44.74 -40.08
CA LYS A 118 61.64 43.34 -40.47
C LYS A 118 61.56 42.40 -39.27
N GLU A 119 62.14 42.77 -38.14
CA GLU A 119 62.06 41.98 -36.91
C GLU A 119 60.65 41.99 -36.31
N ARG A 120 59.98 43.15 -36.32
CA ARG A 120 58.58 43.30 -35.92
C ARG A 120 57.65 42.40 -36.74
N LEU A 121 57.79 42.37 -38.06
CA LEU A 121 57.00 41.52 -38.95
C LEU A 121 57.25 40.03 -38.68
N LYS A 122 58.50 39.62 -38.41
CA LYS A 122 58.81 38.25 -37.98
C LYS A 122 58.14 37.89 -36.65
N ARG A 123 58.15 38.79 -35.66
CA ARG A 123 57.47 38.59 -34.37
C ARG A 123 55.95 38.47 -34.56
N GLN A 124 55.35 39.30 -35.40
CA GLN A 124 53.92 39.25 -35.72
C GLN A 124 53.54 37.96 -36.46
N LEU A 125 54.33 37.53 -37.45
CA LEU A 125 54.12 36.27 -38.14
C LEU A 125 54.18 35.07 -37.19
N ASN A 126 55.17 35.05 -36.29
CA ASN A 126 55.29 34.01 -35.26
C ASN A 126 54.10 34.03 -34.29
N ALA A 127 53.66 35.23 -33.85
CA ALA A 127 52.48 35.37 -33.00
C ALA A 127 51.21 34.86 -33.71
N SER A 128 51.03 35.19 -35.00
CA SER A 128 49.93 34.71 -35.82
C SER A 128 49.97 33.19 -36.01
N LEU A 129 51.16 32.61 -36.20
CA LEU A 129 51.34 31.16 -36.31
C LEU A 129 50.95 30.46 -35.00
N VAL A 130 51.36 31.00 -33.85
CA VAL A 130 51.01 30.48 -32.52
C VAL A 130 49.50 30.62 -32.27
N ALA A 131 48.89 31.75 -32.62
CA ALA A 131 47.45 31.94 -32.51
C ALA A 131 46.67 30.94 -33.37
N ARG A 132 47.12 30.68 -34.61
CA ARG A 132 46.53 29.68 -35.50
C ARG A 132 46.61 28.27 -34.90
N LYS A 133 47.77 27.86 -34.39
CA LYS A 133 47.94 26.55 -33.74
C LYS A 133 47.04 26.40 -32.51
N ARG A 134 46.88 27.47 -31.71
CA ARG A 134 45.96 27.47 -30.56
C ARG A 134 44.50 27.31 -30.99
N LEU A 135 44.08 28.02 -32.05
CA LEU A 135 42.74 27.87 -32.61
C LEU A 135 42.48 26.45 -33.13
N GLU A 136 43.46 25.87 -33.81
CA GLU A 136 43.38 24.49 -34.30
C GLU A 136 43.17 23.48 -33.17
N VAL A 137 43.93 23.60 -32.06
CA VAL A 137 43.75 22.77 -30.86
C VAL A 137 42.36 22.97 -30.25
N MET A 138 41.86 24.21 -30.17
CA MET A 138 40.52 24.48 -29.63
C MET A 138 39.41 23.89 -30.51
N CYS A 139 39.51 24.01 -31.83
CA CYS A 139 38.55 23.41 -32.75
C CYS A 139 38.52 21.88 -32.60
N TRP A 140 39.70 21.26 -32.44
CA TRP A 140 39.78 19.82 -32.20
C TRP A 140 39.20 19.39 -30.85
N SER A 141 39.51 20.11 -29.76
CA SER A 141 38.94 19.80 -28.44
C SER A 141 37.43 20.00 -28.39
N LEU A 142 36.91 21.03 -29.07
CA LEU A 142 35.48 21.29 -29.15
C LEU A 142 34.75 20.20 -29.96
N GLY A 143 35.38 19.68 -31.03
CA GLY A 143 34.87 18.52 -31.76
C GLY A 143 34.71 17.29 -30.88
N LYS A 144 35.72 16.99 -30.04
CA LYS A 144 35.65 15.89 -29.07
C LYS A 144 34.58 16.11 -28.00
N GLU A 145 34.45 17.32 -27.49
CA GLU A 145 33.42 17.65 -26.50
C GLU A 145 32.00 17.48 -27.09
N LYS A 146 31.81 17.87 -28.35
CA LYS A 146 30.56 17.63 -29.09
C LYS A 146 30.25 16.14 -29.23
N GLU A 147 31.24 15.31 -29.53
CA GLU A 147 31.07 13.85 -29.63
C GLU A 147 30.70 13.23 -28.27
N ILE A 148 31.35 13.65 -27.18
CA ILE A 148 31.03 13.21 -25.82
C ILE A 148 29.60 13.60 -25.45
N MET A 149 29.21 14.86 -25.67
CA MET A 149 27.84 15.33 -25.41
C MET A 149 26.80 14.55 -26.22
N ALA A 150 27.08 14.25 -27.50
CA ALA A 150 26.17 13.45 -28.32
C ALA A 150 26.01 12.02 -27.78
N ALA A 151 27.09 11.40 -27.31
CA ALA A 151 27.04 10.07 -26.69
C ALA A 151 26.26 10.10 -25.37
N GLU A 152 26.47 11.10 -24.52
CA GLU A 152 25.73 11.28 -23.27
C GLU A 152 24.24 11.53 -23.52
N LEU A 153 23.89 12.37 -24.49
CA LEU A 153 22.49 12.60 -24.89
C LEU A 153 21.84 11.32 -25.39
N SER A 154 22.53 10.54 -26.23
CA SER A 154 22.03 9.25 -26.71
C SER A 154 21.75 8.28 -25.55
N LYS A 155 22.68 8.21 -24.58
CA LYS A 155 22.50 7.41 -23.36
C LYS A 155 21.28 7.88 -22.56
N LYS A 156 21.10 9.19 -22.39
CA LYS A 156 19.95 9.75 -21.66
C LYS A 156 18.63 9.51 -22.36
N VAL A 157 18.58 9.60 -23.68
CA VAL A 157 17.38 9.23 -24.46
C VAL A 157 17.03 7.76 -24.23
N HIS A 158 18.03 6.86 -24.26
CA HIS A 158 17.79 5.45 -24.00
C HIS A 158 17.27 5.18 -22.58
N GLU A 159 17.91 5.76 -21.55
CA GLU A 159 17.46 5.64 -20.15
C GLU A 159 16.02 6.15 -19.95
N VAL A 160 15.64 7.25 -20.62
CA VAL A 160 14.27 7.78 -20.57
C VAL A 160 13.28 6.83 -21.21
N ASN A 161 13.59 6.28 -22.38
CA ASN A 161 12.72 5.33 -23.06
C ASN A 161 12.49 4.06 -22.21
N GLU A 162 13.54 3.52 -21.58
CA GLU A 162 13.41 2.37 -20.68
C GLU A 162 12.48 2.68 -19.48
N MET A 163 12.58 3.88 -18.91
CA MET A 163 11.69 4.31 -17.83
C MET A 163 10.24 4.48 -18.33
N GLU A 164 10.04 4.99 -19.54
CA GLU A 164 8.71 5.11 -20.15
C GLU A 164 8.05 3.75 -20.36
N ASP A 165 8.81 2.75 -20.83
CA ASP A 165 8.33 1.37 -20.99
C ASP A 165 7.91 0.78 -19.64
N LEU A 166 8.73 0.94 -18.59
CA LEU A 166 8.38 0.51 -17.23
C LEU A 166 7.14 1.21 -16.68
N ILE A 167 6.98 2.51 -16.95
CA ILE A 167 5.79 3.27 -16.57
C ILE A 167 4.55 2.74 -17.30
N ASN A 168 4.67 2.42 -18.58
CA ASN A 168 3.56 1.88 -19.37
C ASN A 168 3.15 0.49 -18.85
N GLU A 169 4.10 -0.41 -18.58
CA GLU A 169 3.79 -1.70 -17.96
C GLU A 169 3.11 -1.55 -16.60
N LEU A 170 3.53 -0.58 -15.78
CA LEU A 170 2.92 -0.31 -14.49
C LEU A 170 1.50 0.27 -14.64
N LYS A 171 1.26 1.10 -15.65
CA LYS A 171 -0.09 1.60 -15.97
C LYS A 171 -1.01 0.45 -16.36
N ASP A 172 -0.58 -0.44 -17.26
CA ASP A 172 -1.35 -1.60 -17.71
C ASP A 172 -1.68 -2.54 -16.53
N LYS A 173 -0.69 -2.81 -15.66
CA LYS A 173 -0.90 -3.60 -14.44
C LYS A 173 -1.90 -2.94 -13.49
N ASN A 174 -1.82 -1.62 -13.30
CA ASN A 174 -2.76 -0.90 -12.45
C ASN A 174 -4.17 -0.90 -13.01
N GLU A 175 -4.34 -0.72 -14.32
CA GLU A 175 -5.65 -0.79 -14.99
C GLU A 175 -6.28 -2.18 -14.80
N CYS A 176 -5.52 -3.24 -15.06
CA CYS A 176 -5.97 -4.62 -14.82
C CYS A 176 -6.37 -4.86 -13.35
N LEU A 177 -5.61 -4.34 -12.39
CA LEU A 177 -5.95 -4.44 -10.97
C LEU A 177 -7.25 -3.70 -10.62
N VAL A 178 -7.46 -2.51 -11.19
CA VAL A 178 -8.69 -1.73 -10.99
C VAL A 178 -9.90 -2.47 -11.56
N GLU A 179 -9.78 -3.06 -12.75
CA GLU A 179 -10.84 -3.88 -13.34
C GLU A 179 -11.19 -5.07 -12.44
N ARG A 180 -10.20 -5.83 -11.97
CA ARG A 180 -10.41 -6.97 -11.07
C ARG A 180 -11.04 -6.56 -9.73
N LEU A 181 -10.68 -5.39 -9.20
CA LEU A 181 -11.31 -4.87 -7.98
C LEU A 181 -12.78 -4.53 -8.20
N HIS A 182 -13.12 -3.91 -9.34
CA HIS A 182 -14.51 -3.64 -9.69
C HIS A 182 -15.31 -4.92 -9.89
N GLU A 183 -14.77 -5.91 -10.60
CA GLU A 183 -15.39 -7.24 -10.77
C GLU A 183 -15.63 -7.92 -9.43
N GLY A 184 -14.59 -8.01 -8.58
CA GLY A 184 -14.73 -8.60 -7.25
C GLY A 184 -15.70 -7.85 -6.35
N SER A 185 -15.85 -6.54 -6.50
CA SER A 185 -16.85 -5.76 -5.77
C SER A 185 -18.26 -6.02 -6.31
N LYS A 186 -18.44 -6.14 -7.63
CA LYS A 186 -19.73 -6.47 -8.26
C LYS A 186 -20.18 -7.86 -7.84
N GLU A 187 -19.31 -8.85 -7.93
CA GLU A 187 -19.59 -10.24 -7.54
C GLU A 187 -20.00 -10.33 -6.06
N LYS A 188 -19.24 -9.70 -5.15
CA LYS A 188 -19.58 -9.67 -3.73
C LYS A 188 -20.92 -9.00 -3.46
N GLN A 189 -21.23 -7.92 -4.20
CA GLN A 189 -22.49 -7.21 -4.06
C GLN A 189 -23.65 -8.07 -4.56
N GLU A 190 -23.50 -8.74 -5.70
CA GLU A 190 -24.51 -9.63 -6.29
C GLU A 190 -24.80 -10.81 -5.37
N ILE A 191 -23.76 -11.49 -4.86
CA ILE A 191 -23.90 -12.58 -3.88
C ILE A 191 -24.62 -12.09 -2.61
N LYS A 192 -24.29 -10.90 -2.12
CA LYS A 192 -24.94 -10.33 -0.93
C LYS A 192 -26.42 -10.02 -1.18
N VAL A 193 -26.74 -9.48 -2.35
CA VAL A 193 -28.13 -9.19 -2.76
C VAL A 193 -28.93 -10.49 -2.87
N GLU A 194 -28.39 -11.50 -3.54
CA GLU A 194 -29.08 -12.78 -3.74
C GLU A 194 -29.27 -13.54 -2.43
N LYS A 195 -28.25 -13.57 -1.56
CA LYS A 195 -28.36 -14.14 -0.21
C LYS A 195 -29.40 -13.42 0.64
N ASN A 196 -29.44 -12.08 0.61
CA ASN A 196 -30.46 -11.31 1.33
C ASN A 196 -31.86 -11.58 0.81
N LYS A 197 -32.02 -11.74 -0.51
CA LYS A 197 -33.30 -12.11 -1.12
C LYS A 197 -33.76 -13.49 -0.65
N ALA A 198 -32.89 -14.50 -0.71
CA ALA A 198 -33.20 -15.85 -0.25
C ALA A 198 -33.58 -15.89 1.24
N LEU A 199 -32.84 -15.18 2.10
CA LEU A 199 -33.16 -15.07 3.53
C LEU A 199 -34.50 -14.36 3.77
N SER A 200 -34.81 -13.33 2.99
CA SER A 200 -36.09 -12.61 3.09
C SER A 200 -37.26 -13.50 2.67
N GLU A 201 -37.10 -14.30 1.61
CA GLU A 201 -38.10 -15.28 1.18
C GLU A 201 -38.31 -16.39 2.21
N GLN A 202 -37.23 -16.90 2.81
CA GLN A 202 -37.32 -17.89 3.89
C GLN A 202 -38.06 -17.33 5.10
N LEU A 203 -37.74 -16.10 5.51
CA LEU A 203 -38.42 -15.42 6.62
C LEU A 203 -39.92 -15.27 6.34
N LEU A 204 -40.29 -14.85 5.12
CA LEU A 204 -41.69 -14.70 4.72
C LEU A 204 -42.44 -16.03 4.81
N ARG A 205 -41.85 -17.12 4.30
CA ARG A 205 -42.43 -18.48 4.39
C ARG A 205 -42.64 -18.92 5.83
N SER A 206 -41.67 -18.69 6.72
CA SER A 206 -41.80 -19.01 8.14
C SER A 206 -42.92 -18.19 8.81
N LEU A 207 -43.03 -16.90 8.47
CA LEU A 207 -44.03 -16.00 9.02
C LEU A 207 -45.44 -16.40 8.56
N ASP A 208 -45.61 -16.76 7.29
CA ASP A 208 -46.87 -17.28 6.76
C ASP A 208 -47.23 -18.65 7.36
N GLY A 209 -46.23 -19.51 7.59
CA GLY A 209 -46.39 -20.76 8.33
C GLY A 209 -46.93 -20.54 9.74
N TYR A 210 -46.34 -19.59 10.49
CA TYR A 210 -46.80 -19.22 11.83
C TYR A 210 -48.22 -18.64 11.80
N ARG A 211 -48.53 -17.75 10.86
CA ARG A 211 -49.90 -17.20 10.67
C ARG A 211 -50.92 -18.30 10.37
N SER A 212 -50.56 -19.28 9.56
CA SER A 212 -51.40 -20.44 9.23
C SER A 212 -51.65 -21.30 10.48
N MET A 213 -50.59 -21.61 11.23
CA MET A 213 -50.70 -22.38 12.47
C MET A 213 -51.57 -21.66 13.52
N LYS A 214 -51.38 -20.35 13.68
CA LYS A 214 -52.21 -19.52 14.58
C LYS A 214 -53.69 -19.58 14.22
N ARG A 215 -54.04 -19.56 12.92
CA ARG A 215 -55.42 -19.73 12.45
C ARG A 215 -55.96 -21.13 12.80
N LYS A 216 -55.20 -22.19 12.50
CA LYS A 216 -55.60 -23.57 12.83
C LYS A 216 -55.82 -23.77 14.32
N TRP A 217 -54.91 -23.27 15.15
CA TRP A 217 -55.03 -23.34 16.60
C TRP A 217 -56.28 -22.62 17.11
N LYS A 218 -56.58 -21.42 16.59
CA LYS A 218 -57.82 -20.71 16.93
C LYS A 218 -59.07 -21.52 16.57
N ASN A 219 -59.11 -22.09 15.37
CA ASN A 219 -60.26 -22.89 14.93
C ASN A 219 -60.44 -24.13 15.81
N ALA A 220 -59.36 -24.88 16.07
CA ALA A 220 -59.41 -26.05 16.94
C ALA A 220 -59.81 -25.70 18.38
N HIS A 221 -59.36 -24.55 18.89
CA HIS A 221 -59.75 -24.06 20.20
C HIS A 221 -61.25 -23.71 20.25
N GLU A 222 -61.78 -23.05 19.22
CA GLU A 222 -63.21 -22.73 19.11
C GLU A 222 -64.08 -24.00 18.99
N GLU A 223 -63.66 -24.97 18.20
CA GLU A 223 -64.33 -26.28 18.10
C GLU A 223 -64.33 -27.03 19.42
N ASN A 224 -63.20 -27.01 20.15
CA ASN A 224 -63.10 -27.64 21.46
C ASN A 224 -64.04 -26.98 22.47
N MET A 225 -64.14 -25.63 22.46
CA MET A 225 -65.11 -24.91 23.29
C MET A 225 -66.56 -25.28 22.96
N LYS A 226 -66.90 -25.42 21.66
CA LYS A 226 -68.23 -25.89 21.24
C LYS A 226 -68.51 -27.32 21.72
N MET A 227 -67.52 -28.21 21.63
CA MET A 227 -67.65 -29.59 22.11
C MET A 227 -67.81 -29.67 23.63
N HIS A 228 -67.07 -28.85 24.40
CA HIS A 228 -67.24 -28.77 25.85
C HIS A 228 -68.65 -28.30 26.22
N ALA A 229 -69.18 -27.27 25.53
CA ALA A 229 -70.55 -26.81 25.74
C ALA A 229 -71.60 -27.90 25.45
N THR A 230 -71.42 -28.69 24.38
CA THR A 230 -72.35 -29.78 24.06
C THR A 230 -72.24 -30.95 25.05
N LEU A 231 -71.04 -31.26 25.53
CA LEU A 231 -70.80 -32.24 26.59
C LEU A 231 -71.43 -31.83 27.91
N GLU A 232 -71.35 -30.55 28.27
CA GLU A 232 -71.98 -30.00 29.47
C GLU A 232 -73.51 -30.12 29.40
N GLU A 233 -74.11 -29.79 28.25
CA GLU A 233 -75.55 -29.98 28.03
C GLU A 233 -75.96 -31.45 28.11
N MET A 234 -75.20 -32.37 27.50
CA MET A 234 -75.44 -33.81 27.63
C MET A 234 -75.26 -34.30 29.07
N GLY A 235 -74.27 -33.79 29.79
CA GLY A 235 -74.04 -34.07 31.21
C GLY A 235 -75.27 -33.73 32.05
N HIS A 236 -75.83 -32.54 31.87
CA HIS A 236 -77.07 -32.13 32.55
C HIS A 236 -78.27 -33.03 32.20
N LYS A 237 -78.40 -33.47 30.93
CA LYS A 237 -79.46 -34.40 30.53
C LYS A 237 -79.31 -35.78 31.19
N ILE A 238 -78.09 -36.31 31.24
CA ILE A 238 -77.79 -37.59 31.90
C ILE A 238 -78.05 -37.48 33.41
N GLU A 239 -77.59 -36.41 34.06
CA GLU A 239 -77.81 -36.16 35.48
C GLU A 239 -79.31 -36.09 35.81
N SER A 240 -80.09 -35.37 34.99
CA SER A 240 -81.55 -35.32 35.12
C SER A 240 -82.20 -36.69 34.91
N GLY A 241 -81.73 -37.47 33.95
CA GLY A 241 -82.20 -38.84 33.70
C GLY A 241 -81.91 -39.78 34.88
N ILE A 242 -80.69 -39.73 35.43
CA ILE A 242 -80.30 -40.49 36.63
C ILE A 242 -81.19 -40.09 37.82
N HIS A 243 -81.48 -38.80 37.99
CA HIS A 243 -82.38 -38.34 39.04
C HIS A 243 -83.79 -38.94 38.89
N LEU A 244 -84.35 -38.95 37.67
CA LEU A 244 -85.64 -39.59 37.38
C LEU A 244 -85.63 -41.09 37.64
N PHE A 245 -84.58 -41.81 37.18
CA PHE A 245 -84.46 -43.25 37.43
C PHE A 245 -84.35 -43.55 38.93
N ARG A 246 -83.58 -42.76 39.68
CA ARG A 246 -83.46 -42.91 41.13
C ARG A 246 -84.80 -42.72 41.84
N GLN A 247 -85.62 -41.77 41.37
CA GLN A 247 -86.97 -41.56 41.89
C GLN A 247 -87.90 -42.74 41.58
N GLN A 248 -87.81 -43.31 40.37
CA GLN A 248 -88.57 -44.52 40.01
C GLN A 248 -88.16 -45.74 40.84
N ILE A 249 -86.85 -45.96 41.05
CA ILE A 249 -86.36 -47.07 41.88
C ILE A 249 -86.92 -46.96 43.31
N SER A 250 -86.86 -45.76 43.92
CA SER A 250 -87.45 -45.51 45.24
C SER A 250 -88.94 -45.85 45.31
N SER A 251 -89.70 -45.59 44.24
CA SER A 251 -91.12 -45.97 44.18
C SER A 251 -91.35 -47.48 44.02
N VAL A 252 -90.41 -48.21 43.39
CA VAL A 252 -90.47 -49.67 43.29
C VAL A 252 -90.19 -50.32 44.65
N GLU A 253 -89.23 -49.78 45.42
CA GLU A 253 -89.03 -50.23 46.81
C GLU A 253 -90.30 -50.05 47.66
N GLU A 254 -91.00 -48.91 47.53
CA GLU A 254 -92.29 -48.69 48.22
C GLU A 254 -93.36 -49.71 47.80
N ILE A 255 -93.40 -50.12 46.52
CA ILE A 255 -94.32 -51.15 46.03
C ILE A 255 -94.02 -52.52 46.64
N ILE A 256 -92.73 -52.90 46.72
CA ILE A 256 -92.30 -54.18 47.32
C ILE A 256 -92.66 -54.23 48.80
N GLU A 257 -92.49 -53.11 49.53
CA GLU A 257 -92.92 -53.02 50.94
C GLU A 257 -94.44 -53.20 51.08
N LEU A 258 -95.23 -52.60 50.19
CA LEU A 258 -96.68 -52.75 50.14
C LEU A 258 -97.11 -54.20 49.83
N GLU A 259 -96.45 -54.86 48.87
CA GLU A 259 -96.69 -56.28 48.55
C GLU A 259 -96.45 -57.17 49.77
N HIS A 260 -95.37 -56.93 50.52
CA HIS A 260 -95.08 -57.71 51.73
C HIS A 260 -96.14 -57.51 52.83
N VAL A 261 -96.66 -56.29 52.98
CA VAL A 261 -97.78 -56.00 53.90
C VAL A 261 -99.05 -56.72 53.46
N ILE A 262 -99.35 -56.73 52.16
CA ILE A 262 -100.50 -57.46 51.61
C ILE A 262 -100.38 -58.96 51.87
N GLU A 263 -99.24 -59.59 51.57
CA GLU A 263 -99.00 -61.01 51.86
C GLU A 263 -99.17 -61.33 53.36
N SER A 264 -98.71 -60.44 54.24
CA SER A 264 -98.87 -60.59 55.70
C SER A 264 -100.34 -60.57 56.12
N LEU A 265 -101.13 -59.65 55.54
CA LEU A 265 -102.57 -59.56 55.79
C LEU A 265 -103.31 -60.78 55.24
N GLU A 266 -102.97 -61.26 54.05
CA GLU A 266 -103.52 -62.49 53.48
C GLU A 266 -103.26 -63.70 54.39
N MET A 267 -102.04 -63.85 54.92
CA MET A 267 -101.72 -64.89 55.90
C MET A 267 -102.50 -64.76 57.21
N GLN A 268 -102.77 -63.54 57.69
CA GLN A 268 -103.59 -63.33 58.88
C GLN A 268 -105.05 -63.68 58.63
N ILE A 269 -105.61 -63.30 57.49
CA ILE A 269 -106.98 -63.64 57.10
C ILE A 269 -107.14 -65.16 56.97
N ALA A 270 -106.17 -65.84 56.34
CA ALA A 270 -106.17 -67.29 56.20
C ALA A 270 -106.08 -68.06 57.54
N LYS A 271 -105.60 -67.43 58.62
CA LYS A 271 -105.58 -68.02 59.97
C LYS A 271 -106.91 -67.89 60.71
N HIS A 272 -107.81 -67.04 60.23
CA HIS A 272 -109.11 -66.75 60.86
C HIS A 272 -110.31 -67.31 60.07
N LEU A 273 -110.04 -68.04 58.98
CA LEU A 273 -110.98 -68.85 58.20
C LEU A 273 -110.69 -70.34 58.45
#